data_AF-A0A1Y2LLG0-F1
#
_entry.id   AF-A0A1Y2LLG0-F1
#
_cell.length_a   1.000
_cell.length_b   1.000
_cell.length_c   1.000
_cell.angle_alpha   90.00
_cell.angle_beta   90.00
_cell.angle_gamma   90.00
#
_symmetry.space_group_name_H-M   'P 1'
#
loop_
_entity.id
_entity.type
_entity.pdbx_description
1 polymer ?
#
loop_
_entity_poly.entity_id
_entity_poly.type
_entity_poly.pdbx_seq_one_letter_code
_entity_poly.pdbx_strand_id
1 'polypeptide(L)'
;MSFTSPFAKSTSKPGHGSIVVEVLAPDAPVLKAVSYQYPLKLIAPEPLPPPDYVPLADTPRLVHTVYLLTYGGGIVAGDSIDLDVHMDKKTRLLLLTQGSTKIFKTEDAQIVSHQRMNVHLKDGAALVYLPDPVQPFAHTAFSQSQTYHLEHGYGSLCVCDWVTSGRSARGENWDIFEYKSRNEVWDTESTGKKRLLLRDNLILDKHGQTDMHLSSRMDGFSVFGTLIVRGPAFVSLAKFFLDEFEAVPRIGGRNWGDAVQPKLSRKEHWRTERLEREKKEGVVWSAANVRDFVLVKFASTEVEASRNWLRDMIVEEGSVLHGFGERALLCLK
;
A
#
# COMPACT_ATOMS: atom_id res chain seq x y z
N MET A 1 -2.98 -45.53 -24.23
CA MET A 1 -1.62 -45.01 -24.49
C MET A 1 -1.49 -43.67 -23.78
N SER A 2 -0.54 -43.52 -22.86
CA SER A 2 -0.25 -42.23 -22.23
C SER A 2 0.56 -41.37 -23.20
N PHE A 3 0.00 -40.25 -23.63
CA PHE A 3 0.72 -39.30 -24.48
C PHE A 3 1.73 -38.53 -23.62
N THR A 4 3.02 -38.77 -23.83
CA THR A 4 4.08 -38.03 -23.15
C THR A 4 4.49 -36.88 -24.05
N SER A 5 4.21 -35.64 -23.63
CA SER A 5 4.56 -34.45 -24.39
C SER A 5 6.08 -34.39 -24.64
N PRO A 6 6.53 -34.12 -25.88
CA PRO A 6 7.95 -33.92 -26.18
C PRO A 6 8.47 -32.56 -25.66
N PHE A 7 7.58 -31.68 -25.19
CA PHE A 7 7.95 -30.38 -24.63
C PHE A 7 8.19 -30.47 -23.12
N ALA A 8 9.14 -29.67 -22.63
CA ALA A 8 9.33 -29.48 -21.19
C ALA A 8 8.03 -29.03 -20.52
N LYS A 9 7.76 -29.52 -19.31
CA LYS A 9 6.59 -29.07 -18.54
C LYS A 9 6.70 -27.56 -18.32
N SER A 10 5.65 -26.84 -18.67
CA SER A 10 5.59 -25.40 -18.43
C SER A 10 5.76 -25.12 -16.93
N THR A 11 6.66 -24.22 -16.60
CA THR A 11 6.81 -23.67 -15.24
C THR A 11 5.77 -22.57 -14.94
N SER A 12 5.03 -22.17 -15.98
CA SER A 12 3.99 -21.16 -15.96
C SER A 12 2.78 -21.64 -15.14
N LYS A 13 2.44 -20.92 -14.08
CA LYS A 13 1.30 -21.22 -13.22
C LYS A 13 0.28 -20.08 -13.31
N PRO A 14 -1.03 -20.37 -13.33
CA PRO A 14 -2.06 -19.33 -13.30
C PRO A 14 -1.87 -18.39 -12.11
N GLY A 15 -2.06 -17.08 -12.33
CA GLY A 15 -1.93 -16.05 -11.30
C GLY A 15 -0.51 -15.72 -10.87
N HIS A 16 0.51 -16.41 -11.39
CA HIS A 16 1.91 -16.08 -11.10
C HIS A 16 2.39 -14.90 -11.95
N GLY A 17 3.18 -14.02 -11.35
CA GLY A 17 3.87 -12.94 -12.02
C GLY A 17 5.24 -12.65 -11.43
N SER A 18 6.07 -12.00 -12.23
CA SER A 18 7.39 -11.53 -11.81
C SER A 18 7.71 -10.17 -12.41
N ILE A 19 8.27 -9.28 -11.59
CA ILE A 19 8.80 -7.98 -11.96
C ILE A 19 10.27 -7.94 -11.55
N VAL A 20 11.16 -7.59 -12.48
CA VAL A 20 12.59 -7.43 -12.21
C VAL A 20 13.07 -6.08 -12.72
N VAL A 21 13.50 -5.23 -11.80
CA VAL A 21 14.16 -3.95 -12.08
C VAL A 21 15.65 -4.12 -11.79
N GLU A 22 16.49 -3.96 -12.81
CA GLU A 22 17.95 -4.17 -12.73
C GLU A 22 18.70 -2.91 -13.16
N VAL A 23 19.95 -2.76 -12.73
CA VAL A 23 20.82 -1.68 -13.21
C VAL A 23 21.79 -2.23 -14.25
N LEU A 24 21.68 -1.76 -15.49
CA LEU A 24 22.64 -2.05 -16.56
C LEU A 24 23.82 -1.08 -16.52
N ALA A 25 25.00 -1.55 -16.93
CA ALA A 25 26.17 -0.70 -17.03
C ALA A 25 25.95 0.44 -18.06
N PRO A 26 26.44 1.68 -17.80
CA PRO A 26 27.23 2.07 -16.64
C PRO A 26 26.43 2.34 -15.36
N ASP A 27 25.15 2.74 -15.44
CA ASP A 27 24.26 3.01 -14.29
C ASP A 27 22.80 3.31 -14.75
N ALA A 28 22.26 2.47 -15.64
CA ALA A 28 20.94 2.66 -16.24
C ALA A 28 19.94 1.67 -15.64
N PRO A 29 19.00 2.10 -14.76
CA PRO A 29 17.95 1.23 -14.28
C PRO A 29 17.00 0.85 -15.43
N VAL A 30 16.69 -0.42 -15.57
CA VAL A 30 15.78 -0.96 -16.60
C VAL A 30 14.80 -1.94 -15.99
N LEU A 31 13.61 -1.99 -16.58
CA LEU A 31 12.64 -3.05 -16.32
C LEU A 31 13.01 -4.29 -17.15
N LYS A 32 13.89 -5.12 -16.61
CA LYS A 32 14.48 -6.28 -17.29
C LYS A 32 13.45 -7.37 -17.61
N ALA A 33 12.51 -7.60 -16.70
CA ALA A 33 11.47 -8.60 -16.89
C ALA A 33 10.14 -8.14 -16.28
N VAL A 34 9.07 -8.35 -17.05
CA VAL A 34 7.68 -8.34 -16.59
C VAL A 34 7.01 -9.56 -17.19
N SER A 35 6.75 -10.55 -16.38
CA SER A 35 6.06 -11.78 -16.79
C SER A 35 4.85 -11.98 -15.91
N TYR A 36 3.75 -12.47 -16.48
CA TYR A 36 2.54 -12.79 -15.74
C TYR A 36 1.75 -13.86 -16.44
N GLN A 37 0.82 -14.46 -15.71
CA GLN A 37 -0.17 -15.40 -16.21
C GLN A 37 -1.54 -15.07 -15.67
N TYR A 38 -2.54 -15.31 -16.51
CA TYR A 38 -3.95 -15.19 -16.14
C TYR A 38 -4.23 -15.89 -14.79
N PRO A 39 -4.97 -15.28 -13.86
CA PRO A 39 -5.72 -14.03 -14.02
C PRO A 39 -4.92 -12.74 -13.77
N LEU A 40 -3.67 -12.81 -13.31
CA LEU A 40 -2.83 -11.62 -13.12
C LEU A 40 -2.47 -10.99 -14.46
N LYS A 41 -2.50 -9.66 -14.54
CA LYS A 41 -1.99 -8.88 -15.66
C LYS A 41 -1.15 -7.73 -15.15
N LEU A 42 0.00 -7.52 -15.79
CA LEU A 42 0.91 -6.41 -15.49
C LEU A 42 1.03 -5.50 -16.71
N ILE A 43 0.98 -4.19 -16.48
CA ILE A 43 1.17 -3.17 -17.52
C ILE A 43 2.28 -2.22 -17.05
N ALA A 44 3.30 -2.05 -17.87
CA ALA A 44 4.42 -1.18 -17.56
C ALA A 44 4.59 -0.11 -18.66
N PRO A 45 4.19 1.16 -18.42
CA PRO A 45 4.50 2.25 -19.33
C PRO A 45 6.00 2.57 -19.35
N GLU A 46 6.40 3.44 -20.28
CA GLU A 46 7.77 3.97 -20.32
C GLU A 46 8.17 4.61 -18.97
N PRO A 47 9.40 4.33 -18.49
CA PRO A 47 9.89 4.93 -17.25
C PRO A 47 10.16 6.42 -17.44
N LEU A 48 10.03 7.18 -16.36
CA LEU A 48 10.26 8.63 -16.36
C LEU A 48 11.39 9.00 -15.39
N PRO A 49 12.17 10.06 -15.67
CA PRO A 49 13.05 10.61 -14.65
C PRO A 49 12.23 11.22 -13.49
N PRO A 50 12.77 11.27 -12.26
CA PRO A 50 12.19 12.05 -11.18
C PRO A 50 12.02 13.53 -11.60
N PRO A 51 11.01 14.26 -11.07
CA PRO A 51 10.90 15.70 -11.27
C PRO A 51 12.15 16.46 -10.82
N ASP A 52 12.49 17.53 -11.53
CA ASP A 52 13.66 18.39 -11.25
C ASP A 52 14.99 17.62 -11.14
N TYR A 53 15.10 16.49 -11.85
CA TYR A 53 16.29 15.64 -11.83
C TYR A 53 17.57 16.42 -12.18
N VAL A 54 18.45 16.57 -11.18
CA VAL A 54 19.84 17.00 -11.37
C VAL A 54 20.71 15.75 -11.30
N PRO A 55 21.49 15.42 -12.36
CA PRO A 55 22.33 14.23 -12.37
C PRO A 55 23.49 14.36 -11.37
N LEU A 56 23.25 13.91 -10.14
CA LEU A 56 24.26 13.65 -9.12
C LEU A 56 24.60 12.16 -9.11
N ALA A 57 25.79 11.81 -8.60
CA ALA A 57 26.32 10.44 -8.66
C ALA A 57 25.45 9.37 -7.97
N ASP A 58 24.53 9.78 -7.08
CA ASP A 58 23.68 8.88 -6.29
C ASP A 58 22.17 9.04 -6.53
N THR A 59 21.77 9.88 -7.49
CA THR A 59 20.35 10.09 -7.81
C THR A 59 19.82 9.03 -8.78
N PRO A 60 18.68 8.40 -8.49
CA PRO A 60 18.05 7.43 -9.39
C PRO A 60 17.64 8.12 -10.69
N ARG A 61 18.06 7.55 -11.83
CA ARG A 61 17.85 8.16 -13.15
C ARG A 61 16.44 8.02 -13.67
N LEU A 62 15.77 6.92 -13.32
CA LEU A 62 14.45 6.58 -13.81
C LEU A 62 13.61 5.94 -12.70
N VAL A 63 12.32 6.23 -12.77
CA VAL A 63 11.26 5.66 -11.96
C VAL A 63 10.43 4.77 -12.88
N HIS A 64 10.39 3.48 -12.54
CA HIS A 64 9.56 2.52 -13.25
C HIS A 64 8.17 2.50 -12.64
N THR A 65 7.14 2.40 -13.46
CA THR A 65 5.76 2.23 -13.01
C THR A 65 5.24 0.90 -13.52
N VAL A 66 4.62 0.10 -12.66
CA VAL A 66 3.90 -1.11 -13.06
C VAL A 66 2.52 -1.10 -12.43
N TYR A 67 1.50 -1.25 -13.28
CA TYR A 67 0.12 -1.43 -12.86
C TYR A 67 -0.17 -2.91 -12.67
N LEU A 68 -0.74 -3.26 -11.51
CA LEU A 68 -1.27 -4.57 -11.17
C LEU A 68 -2.76 -4.60 -11.50
N LEU A 69 -3.18 -5.62 -12.24
CA LEU A 69 -4.56 -5.82 -12.63
C LEU A 69 -4.95 -7.30 -12.51
N THR A 70 -6.23 -7.54 -12.28
CA THR A 70 -6.82 -8.89 -12.38
C THR A 70 -7.76 -8.92 -13.58
N TYR A 71 -7.46 -9.81 -14.53
CA TYR A 71 -8.34 -10.05 -15.67
C TYR A 71 -9.67 -10.63 -15.17
N GLY A 72 -10.79 -10.18 -15.75
CA GLY A 72 -12.13 -10.51 -15.24
C GLY A 72 -12.68 -9.51 -14.23
N GLY A 73 -11.92 -8.45 -13.92
CA GLY A 73 -12.39 -7.32 -13.12
C GLY A 73 -12.35 -7.54 -11.61
N GLY A 74 -11.69 -8.61 -11.14
CA GLY A 74 -11.52 -8.94 -9.73
C GLY A 74 -11.10 -10.39 -9.53
N ILE A 75 -10.96 -10.79 -8.27
CA ILE A 75 -10.55 -12.12 -7.83
C ILE A 75 -11.80 -12.93 -7.50
N VAL A 76 -11.96 -14.12 -8.10
CA VAL A 76 -13.10 -15.02 -7.85
C VAL A 76 -12.73 -16.13 -6.85
N ALA A 77 -13.74 -16.86 -6.36
CA ALA A 77 -13.57 -17.89 -5.34
C ALA A 77 -12.52 -18.94 -5.75
N GLY A 78 -11.49 -19.11 -4.92
CA GLY A 78 -10.41 -20.09 -5.12
C GLY A 78 -9.26 -19.60 -6.02
N ASP A 79 -9.34 -18.39 -6.58
CA ASP A 79 -8.20 -17.80 -7.29
C ASP A 79 -7.00 -17.61 -6.36
N SER A 80 -5.80 -17.78 -6.92
CA SER A 80 -4.54 -17.52 -6.23
C SER A 80 -3.64 -16.67 -7.13
N ILE A 81 -3.25 -15.50 -6.64
CA ILE A 81 -2.30 -14.60 -7.29
C ILE A 81 -0.98 -14.64 -6.51
N ASP A 82 0.14 -14.80 -7.21
CA ASP A 82 1.48 -14.80 -6.61
C ASP A 82 2.42 -13.90 -7.42
N LEU A 83 2.90 -12.82 -6.83
CA LEU A 83 3.74 -11.83 -7.49
C LEU A 83 5.10 -11.71 -6.80
N ASP A 84 6.17 -11.99 -7.55
CA ASP A 84 7.54 -11.78 -7.09
C ASP A 84 8.14 -10.52 -7.72
N VAL A 85 8.63 -9.60 -6.91
CA VAL A 85 9.21 -8.33 -7.34
C VAL A 85 10.67 -8.27 -6.87
N HIS A 86 11.59 -8.03 -7.79
CA HIS A 86 13.01 -7.90 -7.49
C HIS A 86 13.50 -6.52 -7.92
N MET A 87 14.07 -5.79 -6.98
CA MET A 87 14.58 -4.43 -7.18
C MET A 87 16.07 -4.39 -6.86
N ASP A 88 16.87 -4.12 -7.88
CA ASP A 88 18.32 -3.98 -7.75
C ASP A 88 18.71 -2.67 -7.04
N LYS A 89 20.00 -2.52 -6.72
CA LYS A 89 20.52 -1.40 -5.94
C LYS A 89 20.11 -0.05 -6.55
N LYS A 90 19.78 0.91 -5.69
CA LYS A 90 19.43 2.30 -6.09
C LYS A 90 18.28 2.44 -7.11
N THR A 91 17.44 1.41 -7.30
CA THR A 91 16.28 1.48 -8.21
C THR A 91 15.06 2.15 -7.55
N ARG A 92 14.11 2.61 -8.39
CA ARG A 92 12.83 3.19 -7.98
C ARG A 92 11.69 2.51 -8.71
N LEU A 93 10.68 2.03 -7.97
CA LEU A 93 9.50 1.37 -8.51
C LEU A 93 8.23 1.96 -7.89
N LEU A 94 7.28 2.30 -8.76
CA LEU A 94 5.89 2.58 -8.44
C LEU A 94 5.06 1.33 -8.78
N LEU A 95 4.41 0.77 -7.77
CA LEU A 95 3.37 -0.22 -7.94
C LEU A 95 2.02 0.43 -7.70
N LEU A 96 1.11 0.28 -8.67
CA LEU A 96 -0.22 0.90 -8.67
C LEU A 96 -1.24 -0.12 -9.16
N THR A 97 -2.53 0.15 -8.98
CA THR A 97 -3.61 -0.66 -9.55
C THR A 97 -4.38 0.15 -10.59
N GLN A 98 -5.21 -0.52 -11.40
CA GLN A 98 -6.20 0.15 -12.23
C GLN A 98 -7.58 0.05 -11.57
N GLY A 99 -7.81 0.85 -10.52
CA GLY A 99 -9.03 0.81 -9.72
C GLY A 99 -9.00 -0.25 -8.63
N SER A 100 -10.05 -0.24 -7.80
CA SER A 100 -10.17 -1.15 -6.66
C SER A 100 -10.09 -2.62 -7.07
N THR A 101 -9.31 -3.38 -6.31
CA THR A 101 -9.24 -4.83 -6.46
C THR A 101 -10.51 -5.43 -5.85
N LYS A 102 -11.43 -5.86 -6.72
CA LYS A 102 -12.71 -6.45 -6.30
C LYS A 102 -12.49 -7.91 -5.93
N ILE A 103 -13.02 -8.32 -4.79
CA ILE A 103 -13.05 -9.74 -4.41
C ILE A 103 -14.50 -10.19 -4.47
N PHE A 104 -14.79 -11.17 -5.31
CA PHE A 104 -16.15 -11.66 -5.49
C PHE A 104 -16.57 -12.56 -4.31
N LYS A 105 -17.89 -12.80 -4.24
CA LYS A 105 -18.50 -13.71 -3.26
C LYS A 105 -18.03 -15.15 -3.48
N THR A 106 -18.00 -15.92 -2.42
CA THR A 106 -17.94 -17.39 -2.46
C THR A 106 -19.22 -17.98 -1.88
N GLU A 107 -19.64 -19.14 -2.36
CA GLU A 107 -20.78 -19.89 -1.79
C GLU A 107 -20.37 -20.67 -0.53
N ASP A 108 -19.08 -21.01 -0.44
CA ASP A 108 -18.48 -21.73 0.68
C ASP A 108 -17.32 -20.92 1.25
N ALA A 109 -17.41 -20.57 2.54
CA ALA A 109 -16.38 -19.83 3.27
C ALA A 109 -15.03 -20.59 3.35
N GLN A 110 -15.02 -21.90 3.11
CA GLN A 110 -13.79 -22.70 3.03
C GLN A 110 -13.03 -22.51 1.71
N ILE A 111 -13.68 -22.00 0.67
CA ILE A 111 -13.02 -21.69 -0.61
C ILE A 111 -12.45 -20.27 -0.52
N VAL A 112 -11.25 -20.19 0.06
CA VAL A 112 -10.52 -18.93 0.26
C VAL A 112 -9.75 -18.57 -1.01
N SER A 113 -9.90 -17.33 -1.47
CA SER A 113 -9.02 -16.78 -2.52
C SER A 113 -7.77 -16.14 -1.89
N HIS A 114 -6.64 -16.24 -2.60
CA HIS A 114 -5.34 -15.86 -2.09
C HIS A 114 -4.64 -14.82 -2.96
N GLN A 115 -3.95 -13.89 -2.31
CA GLN A 115 -3.02 -12.98 -2.98
C GLN A 115 -1.71 -12.93 -2.20
N ARG A 116 -0.61 -13.19 -2.89
CA ARG A 116 0.74 -13.13 -2.34
C ARG A 116 1.58 -12.16 -3.14
N MET A 117 2.33 -11.32 -2.44
CA MET A 117 3.38 -10.50 -3.02
C MET A 117 4.66 -10.66 -2.21
N ASN A 118 5.76 -11.03 -2.87
CA ASN A 118 7.09 -11.02 -2.28
C ASN A 118 7.93 -9.96 -2.99
N VAL A 119 8.46 -9.00 -2.25
CA VAL A 119 9.30 -7.93 -2.79
C VAL A 119 10.69 -8.04 -2.20
N HIS A 120 11.71 -8.08 -3.04
CA HIS A 120 13.12 -8.09 -2.66
C HIS A 120 13.74 -6.74 -3.03
N LEU A 121 14.18 -5.98 -2.02
CA LEU A 121 14.78 -4.67 -2.18
C LEU A 121 16.27 -4.73 -1.80
N LYS A 122 17.14 -4.48 -2.77
CA LYS A 122 18.57 -4.30 -2.52
C LYS A 122 18.90 -2.92 -1.96
N ASP A 123 20.15 -2.72 -1.57
CA ASP A 123 20.63 -1.46 -0.97
C ASP A 123 20.21 -0.21 -1.77
N GLY A 124 19.55 0.71 -1.09
CA GLY A 124 19.13 1.99 -1.68
C GLY A 124 17.97 1.90 -2.68
N ALA A 125 17.40 0.72 -2.91
CA ALA A 125 16.16 0.57 -3.67
C ALA A 125 14.99 1.17 -2.87
N ALA A 126 14.03 1.78 -3.58
CA ALA A 126 12.85 2.34 -2.94
C ALA A 126 11.56 2.02 -3.71
N LEU A 127 10.59 1.48 -2.98
CA LEU A 127 9.27 1.11 -3.48
C LEU A 127 8.22 2.09 -2.93
N VAL A 128 7.38 2.60 -3.83
CA VAL A 128 6.06 3.15 -3.47
C VAL A 128 5.01 2.18 -3.98
N TYR A 129 4.19 1.67 -3.08
CA TYR A 129 3.01 0.87 -3.39
C TYR A 129 1.78 1.56 -2.81
N LEU A 130 1.09 2.33 -3.64
CA LEU A 130 -0.12 3.07 -3.29
C LEU A 130 -1.26 2.58 -4.20
N PRO A 131 -1.79 1.38 -3.99
CA PRO A 131 -2.89 0.86 -4.79
C PRO A 131 -4.22 1.55 -4.43
N ASP A 132 -5.23 1.40 -5.27
CA ASP A 132 -6.62 1.55 -4.86
C ASP A 132 -6.98 0.53 -3.78
N PRO A 133 -8.00 0.80 -2.94
CA PRO A 133 -8.33 -0.11 -1.86
C PRO A 133 -8.92 -1.43 -2.36
N VAL A 134 -8.77 -2.48 -1.56
CA VAL A 134 -9.46 -3.76 -1.80
C VAL A 134 -10.95 -3.58 -1.49
N GLN A 135 -11.81 -4.05 -2.41
CA GLN A 135 -13.26 -4.03 -2.24
C GLN A 135 -13.80 -5.47 -2.20
N PRO A 136 -13.88 -6.08 -1.01
CA PRO A 136 -14.54 -7.37 -0.84
C PRO A 136 -16.05 -7.22 -0.98
N PHE A 137 -16.70 -8.13 -1.71
CA PHE A 137 -18.15 -8.16 -1.79
C PHE A 137 -18.74 -8.93 -0.60
N ALA A 138 -20.07 -8.86 -0.43
CA ALA A 138 -20.74 -9.72 0.53
C ALA A 138 -20.38 -11.20 0.29
N HIS A 139 -20.18 -11.94 1.37
CA HIS A 139 -19.78 -13.35 1.40
C HIS A 139 -18.41 -13.63 0.76
N THR A 140 -17.45 -12.71 0.86
CA THR A 140 -16.05 -12.97 0.51
C THR A 140 -15.32 -13.73 1.62
N ALA A 141 -14.46 -14.69 1.22
CA ALA A 141 -13.41 -15.28 2.05
C ALA A 141 -12.06 -15.07 1.35
N PHE A 142 -11.19 -14.22 1.92
CA PHE A 142 -9.97 -13.78 1.26
C PHE A 142 -8.78 -13.65 2.23
N SER A 143 -7.60 -14.04 1.76
CA SER A 143 -6.36 -13.87 2.50
C SER A 143 -5.26 -13.31 1.61
N GLN A 144 -4.74 -12.14 1.95
CA GLN A 144 -3.54 -11.59 1.35
C GLN A 144 -2.31 -11.64 2.28
N SER A 145 -1.14 -11.76 1.65
CA SER A 145 0.16 -11.65 2.32
C SER A 145 1.13 -10.86 1.46
N GLN A 146 1.73 -9.82 2.05
CA GLN A 146 2.72 -8.97 1.42
C GLN A 146 4.01 -9.06 2.24
N THR A 147 5.07 -9.55 1.64
CA THR A 147 6.35 -9.77 2.31
C THR A 147 7.43 -8.93 1.63
N TYR A 148 8.06 -8.04 2.38
CA TYR A 148 9.12 -7.16 1.91
C TYR A 148 10.45 -7.61 2.53
N HIS A 149 11.42 -7.94 1.70
CA HIS A 149 12.75 -8.37 2.08
C HIS A 149 13.75 -7.24 1.79
N LEU A 150 14.34 -6.68 2.85
CA LEU A 150 15.37 -5.67 2.77
C LEU A 150 16.74 -6.34 2.84
N GLU A 151 17.57 -6.12 1.83
CA GLU A 151 18.99 -6.47 1.90
C GLU A 151 19.68 -5.52 2.88
N HIS A 152 20.29 -6.09 3.93
CA HIS A 152 21.07 -5.38 4.95
C HIS A 152 20.34 -4.21 5.64
N GLY A 153 19.00 -4.20 5.61
CA GLY A 153 18.15 -3.17 6.21
C GLY A 153 18.05 -1.84 5.45
N TYR A 154 18.67 -1.70 4.26
CA TYR A 154 18.82 -0.42 3.54
C TYR A 154 17.79 -0.13 2.43
N GLY A 155 16.69 -0.88 2.37
CA GLY A 155 15.59 -0.58 1.44
C GLY A 155 14.62 0.46 2.00
N SER A 156 13.96 1.22 1.11
CA SER A 156 12.92 2.19 1.47
C SER A 156 11.55 1.75 0.99
N LEU A 157 10.53 1.93 1.83
CA LEU A 157 9.16 1.48 1.60
C LEU A 157 8.18 2.59 1.92
N CYS A 158 7.24 2.84 1.02
CA CYS A 158 6.01 3.60 1.28
C CYS A 158 4.85 2.76 0.73
N VAL A 159 4.16 2.05 1.61
CA VAL A 159 3.19 1.01 1.24
C VAL A 159 1.85 1.30 1.91
N CYS A 160 0.77 1.40 1.14
CA CYS A 160 -0.59 1.50 1.64
C CYS A 160 -1.34 0.19 1.43
N ASP A 161 -1.85 -0.39 2.51
CA ASP A 161 -2.74 -1.54 2.49
C ASP A 161 -4.06 -1.17 3.17
N TRP A 162 -5.14 -1.21 2.41
CA TRP A 162 -6.43 -0.66 2.82
C TRP A 162 -7.60 -1.37 2.14
N VAL A 163 -8.70 -1.45 2.88
CA VAL A 163 -9.88 -2.25 2.54
C VAL A 163 -11.15 -1.45 2.82
N THR A 164 -12.16 -1.67 1.98
CA THR A 164 -13.49 -1.05 2.10
C THR A 164 -14.52 -2.05 2.64
N SER A 165 -15.65 -1.54 3.12
CA SER A 165 -16.76 -2.34 3.68
C SER A 165 -17.56 -3.11 2.63
N GLY A 166 -17.24 -2.92 1.35
CA GLY A 166 -17.89 -3.56 0.21
C GLY A 166 -18.60 -2.57 -0.69
N ARG A 167 -19.74 -2.97 -1.26
CA ARG A 167 -20.52 -2.13 -2.18
C ARG A 167 -21.63 -1.42 -1.43
N SER A 168 -21.32 -0.25 -0.86
CA SER A 168 -22.29 0.61 -0.16
C SER A 168 -23.52 0.93 -1.02
N ALA A 169 -23.33 1.18 -2.33
CA ALA A 169 -24.42 1.40 -3.29
C ALA A 169 -25.38 0.19 -3.46
N ARG A 170 -24.98 -1.01 -3.00
CA ARG A 170 -25.82 -2.23 -2.96
C ARG A 170 -26.29 -2.58 -1.55
N GLY A 171 -26.05 -1.70 -0.57
CA GLY A 171 -26.38 -1.93 0.83
C GLY A 171 -25.42 -2.86 1.57
N GLU A 172 -24.27 -3.18 1.00
CA GLU A 172 -23.26 -4.01 1.68
C GLU A 172 -22.50 -3.17 2.71
N ASN A 173 -22.31 -3.72 3.91
CA ASN A 173 -21.55 -3.11 4.99
C ASN A 173 -20.85 -4.16 5.84
N TRP A 174 -19.63 -4.52 5.45
CA TRP A 174 -18.82 -5.56 6.10
C TRP A 174 -19.49 -6.94 6.13
N ASP A 175 -20.33 -7.24 5.14
CA ASP A 175 -21.05 -8.51 4.99
C ASP A 175 -20.16 -9.67 4.47
N ILE A 176 -18.89 -9.68 4.86
CA ILE A 176 -17.90 -10.69 4.45
C ILE A 176 -17.95 -11.91 5.38
N PHE A 177 -17.39 -13.04 4.92
CA PHE A 177 -17.05 -14.13 5.83
C PHE A 177 -15.75 -13.81 6.56
N GLU A 178 -14.69 -13.55 5.79
CA GLU A 178 -13.38 -13.25 6.34
C GLU A 178 -12.51 -12.47 5.33
N TYR A 179 -11.75 -11.53 5.84
CA TYR A 179 -10.68 -10.84 5.15
C TYR A 179 -9.44 -10.79 6.05
N LYS A 180 -8.35 -11.40 5.59
CA LYS A 180 -7.05 -11.38 6.25
C LYS A 180 -6.06 -10.61 5.40
N SER A 181 -5.40 -9.62 6.00
CA SER A 181 -4.24 -8.98 5.40
C SER A 181 -3.04 -9.02 6.31
N ARG A 182 -1.90 -9.44 5.77
CA ARG A 182 -0.65 -9.53 6.51
C ARG A 182 0.47 -8.86 5.75
N ASN A 183 1.09 -7.87 6.38
CA ASN A 183 2.27 -7.19 5.87
C ASN A 183 3.46 -7.55 6.75
N GLU A 184 4.52 -8.08 6.15
CA GLU A 184 5.76 -8.42 6.87
C GLU A 184 6.95 -7.76 6.23
N VAL A 185 7.84 -7.21 7.05
CA VAL A 185 9.13 -6.67 6.59
C VAL A 185 10.25 -7.41 7.28
N TRP A 186 11.12 -8.01 6.46
CA TRP A 186 12.24 -8.84 6.87
C TRP A 186 13.56 -8.19 6.47
N ASP A 187 14.56 -8.30 7.32
CA ASP A 187 15.95 -7.98 7.04
C ASP A 187 16.72 -9.25 6.70
N THR A 188 17.56 -9.20 5.68
CA THR A 188 18.54 -10.24 5.38
C THR A 188 19.93 -9.69 5.67
N GLU A 189 20.51 -10.10 6.80
CA GLU A 189 21.84 -9.68 7.22
C GLU A 189 22.91 -10.23 6.27
N SER A 190 24.11 -9.63 6.28
CA SER A 190 25.25 -10.09 5.47
C SER A 190 25.67 -11.54 5.76
N THR A 191 25.34 -12.04 6.95
CA THR A 191 25.52 -13.44 7.37
C THR A 191 24.52 -14.41 6.73
N GLY A 192 23.53 -13.91 6.00
CA GLY A 192 22.41 -14.68 5.46
C GLY A 192 21.27 -14.92 6.47
N LYS A 193 21.42 -14.49 7.72
CA LYS A 193 20.38 -14.61 8.75
C LYS A 193 19.20 -13.68 8.42
N LYS A 194 17.99 -14.24 8.48
CA LYS A 194 16.73 -13.48 8.29
C LYS A 194 16.17 -13.04 9.63
N ARG A 195 15.74 -11.78 9.72
CA ARG A 195 15.14 -11.19 10.93
C ARG A 195 13.84 -10.46 10.59
N LEU A 196 12.74 -10.80 11.27
CA LEU A 196 11.48 -10.08 11.15
C LEU A 196 11.59 -8.72 11.84
N LEU A 197 11.41 -7.63 11.09
CA LEU A 197 11.46 -6.26 11.61
C LEU A 197 10.07 -5.77 12.02
N LEU A 198 9.08 -5.99 11.15
CA LEU A 198 7.70 -5.54 11.31
C LEU A 198 6.75 -6.65 10.85
N ARG A 199 5.65 -6.84 11.60
CA ARG A 199 4.47 -7.57 11.15
C ARG A 199 3.24 -6.75 11.49
N ASP A 200 2.46 -6.44 10.47
CA ASP A 200 1.09 -5.96 10.60
C ASP A 200 0.13 -7.08 10.16
N ASN A 201 -0.90 -7.34 10.95
CA ASN A 201 -1.82 -8.46 10.71
C ASN A 201 -3.26 -8.03 11.02
N LEU A 202 -3.97 -7.66 9.97
CA LEU A 202 -5.38 -7.29 10.00
C LEU A 202 -6.24 -8.52 9.75
N ILE A 203 -7.14 -8.81 10.70
CA ILE A 203 -8.12 -9.89 10.57
C ILE A 203 -9.50 -9.28 10.76
N LEU A 204 -10.27 -9.25 9.68
CA LEU A 204 -11.68 -8.88 9.68
C LEU A 204 -12.49 -10.15 9.46
N ASP A 205 -12.96 -10.73 10.54
CA ASP A 205 -13.79 -11.93 10.53
C ASP A 205 -15.23 -11.59 10.88
N LYS A 206 -16.20 -12.31 10.32
CA LYS A 206 -17.63 -12.11 10.57
C LYS A 206 -17.97 -12.26 12.05
N HIS A 207 -17.43 -13.29 12.68
CA HIS A 207 -17.74 -13.62 14.08
C HIS A 207 -16.82 -12.84 15.03
N GLY A 208 -15.56 -12.67 14.66
CA GLY A 208 -14.55 -12.01 15.50
C GLY A 208 -14.40 -12.69 16.85
N GLN A 209 -14.06 -11.93 17.88
CA GLN A 209 -13.90 -12.43 19.27
C GLN A 209 -15.00 -11.88 20.21
N THR A 210 -16.03 -11.26 19.65
CA THR A 210 -17.10 -10.57 20.37
C THR A 210 -18.44 -11.02 19.80
N ASP A 211 -19.52 -10.95 20.57
CA ASP A 211 -20.88 -11.24 20.06
C ASP A 211 -21.46 -10.16 19.12
N MET A 212 -20.70 -9.09 18.83
CA MET A 212 -21.10 -8.02 17.91
C MET A 212 -20.85 -8.38 16.44
N HIS A 213 -21.75 -7.96 15.56
CA HIS A 213 -21.53 -8.00 14.11
C HIS A 213 -20.30 -7.16 13.73
N LEU A 214 -19.59 -7.58 12.67
CA LEU A 214 -18.41 -6.87 12.18
C LEU A 214 -18.71 -5.39 11.87
N SER A 215 -19.83 -5.08 11.22
CA SER A 215 -20.24 -3.71 10.93
C SER A 215 -20.41 -2.84 12.18
N SER A 216 -20.94 -3.41 13.27
CA SER A 216 -21.04 -2.71 14.56
C SER A 216 -19.68 -2.48 15.21
N ARG A 217 -18.73 -3.43 15.06
CA ARG A 217 -17.34 -3.25 15.55
C ARG A 217 -16.58 -2.17 14.79
N MET A 218 -16.91 -1.98 13.51
CA MET A 218 -16.29 -0.94 12.68
C MET A 218 -16.87 0.45 12.94
N ASP A 219 -17.83 0.61 13.84
CA ASP A 219 -18.35 1.91 14.33
C ASP A 219 -18.68 2.93 13.23
N GLY A 220 -19.31 2.45 12.15
CA GLY A 220 -19.70 3.30 11.02
C GLY A 220 -18.58 3.62 10.02
N PHE A 221 -17.34 3.22 10.27
CA PHE A 221 -16.26 3.34 9.29
C PHE A 221 -16.44 2.33 8.15
N SER A 222 -16.36 2.82 6.92
CA SER A 222 -16.43 2.01 5.69
C SER A 222 -15.06 1.70 5.11
N VAL A 223 -13.99 2.32 5.64
CA VAL A 223 -12.61 2.10 5.22
C VAL A 223 -11.73 1.87 6.42
N PHE A 224 -10.78 0.96 6.26
CA PHE A 224 -9.67 0.80 7.19
C PHE A 224 -8.37 0.61 6.42
N GLY A 225 -7.31 1.29 6.82
CA GLY A 225 -6.03 1.26 6.12
C GLY A 225 -4.81 1.40 7.01
N THR A 226 -3.70 0.92 6.49
CA THR A 226 -2.37 0.98 7.09
C THR A 226 -1.38 1.49 6.06
N LEU A 227 -0.78 2.63 6.33
CA LEU A 227 0.40 3.11 5.61
C LEU A 227 1.65 2.72 6.40
N ILE A 228 2.58 2.04 5.73
CA ILE A 228 3.87 1.62 6.25
C ILE A 228 4.94 2.46 5.55
N VAL A 229 5.62 3.33 6.31
CA VAL A 229 6.68 4.20 5.80
C VAL A 229 8.00 3.85 6.47
N ARG A 230 9.05 3.65 5.68
CA ARG A 230 10.41 3.36 6.16
C ARG A 230 11.48 3.78 5.18
N GLY A 231 12.64 4.12 5.73
CA GLY A 231 13.91 4.13 5.01
C GLY A 231 14.29 5.51 4.48
N PRO A 232 15.53 5.67 3.99
CA PRO A 232 16.10 6.98 3.66
C PRO A 232 15.27 7.78 2.65
N ALA A 233 14.65 7.12 1.67
CA ALA A 233 13.86 7.81 0.64
C ALA A 233 12.57 8.46 1.18
N PHE A 234 12.11 8.05 2.38
CA PHE A 234 10.83 8.49 2.95
C PHE A 234 10.97 9.07 4.36
N VAL A 235 12.18 9.45 4.78
CA VAL A 235 12.42 10.01 6.12
C VAL A 235 11.63 11.30 6.37
N SER A 236 11.53 12.15 5.35
CA SER A 236 10.77 13.40 5.42
C SER A 236 9.27 13.13 5.56
N LEU A 237 8.72 12.23 4.73
CA LEU A 237 7.33 11.78 4.83
C LEU A 237 7.01 11.15 6.20
N ALA A 238 7.87 10.26 6.67
CA ALA A 238 7.72 9.61 7.97
C ALA A 238 7.68 10.62 9.11
N LYS A 239 8.60 11.60 9.10
CA LYS A 239 8.62 12.69 10.08
C LYS A 239 7.37 13.56 9.98
N PHE A 240 6.95 13.91 8.77
CA PHE A 240 5.76 14.73 8.56
C PHE A 240 4.52 14.11 9.18
N PHE A 241 4.25 12.81 8.99
CA PHE A 241 3.11 12.15 9.62
C PHE A 241 3.18 12.17 11.15
N LEU A 242 4.35 12.00 11.74
CA LEU A 242 4.53 12.06 13.20
C LEU A 242 4.29 13.49 13.72
N ASP A 243 4.92 14.49 13.09
CA ASP A 243 4.77 15.91 13.44
C ASP A 243 3.30 16.36 13.33
N GLU A 244 2.60 15.93 12.27
CA GLU A 244 1.19 16.26 12.05
C GLU A 244 0.27 15.53 13.04
N PHE A 245 0.61 14.32 13.47
CA PHE A 245 -0.15 13.58 14.48
C PHE A 245 0.03 14.17 15.88
N GLU A 246 1.26 14.59 16.22
CA GLU A 246 1.55 15.25 17.49
C GLU A 246 0.80 16.58 17.61
N ALA A 247 0.65 17.30 16.49
CA ALA A 247 -0.08 18.56 16.43
C ALA A 247 -1.62 18.43 16.47
N VAL A 248 -2.18 17.22 16.47
CA VAL A 248 -3.64 17.02 16.58
C VAL A 248 -4.11 17.41 17.99
N PRO A 249 -5.14 18.26 18.14
CA PRO A 249 -5.67 18.66 19.44
C PRO A 249 -6.08 17.46 20.29
N ARG A 250 -5.51 17.31 21.49
CA ARG A 250 -5.88 16.26 22.45
C ARG A 250 -7.12 16.67 23.25
N ILE A 251 -8.00 15.70 23.52
CA ILE A 251 -9.18 15.90 24.39
C ILE A 251 -8.70 16.40 25.76
N GLY A 252 -9.19 17.58 26.18
CA GLY A 252 -8.84 18.22 27.46
C GLY A 252 -7.89 19.41 27.38
N GLY A 253 -7.24 19.63 26.22
CA GLY A 253 -6.43 20.83 25.98
C GLY A 253 -7.29 22.05 25.64
N ARG A 254 -8.11 22.54 26.57
CA ARG A 254 -8.81 23.83 26.37
C ARG A 254 -7.82 24.97 26.64
N ASN A 255 -7.53 25.76 25.61
CA ASN A 255 -6.96 27.09 25.79
C ASN A 255 -8.06 28.03 26.30
N TRP A 256 -8.00 28.39 27.58
CA TRP A 256 -8.91 29.32 28.26
C TRP A 256 -8.47 30.80 28.11
N GLY A 257 -7.75 31.14 27.03
CA GLY A 257 -7.25 32.49 26.80
C GLY A 257 -8.16 33.27 25.87
N ASP A 258 -8.64 34.43 26.32
CA ASP A 258 -9.08 35.49 25.43
C ASP A 258 -7.85 35.97 24.65
N ALA A 259 -7.71 35.60 23.38
CA ALA A 259 -6.55 36.03 22.60
C ALA A 259 -6.90 36.24 21.12
N VAL A 260 -6.66 37.48 20.69
CA VAL A 260 -6.47 37.92 19.31
C VAL A 260 -5.92 36.79 18.46
N GLN A 261 -6.61 36.44 17.35
CA GLN A 261 -6.11 35.44 16.42
C GLN A 261 -4.73 35.88 15.91
N PRO A 262 -3.63 35.20 16.29
CA PRO A 262 -2.34 35.49 15.70
C PRO A 262 -2.42 35.19 14.19
N LYS A 263 -1.64 35.90 13.37
CA LYS A 263 -1.49 35.54 11.96
C LYS A 263 -0.87 34.16 11.89
N LEU A 264 -1.69 33.14 11.64
CA LEU A 264 -1.25 31.76 11.50
C LEU A 264 -0.27 31.66 10.31
N SER A 265 0.75 30.83 10.43
CA SER A 265 1.63 30.48 9.32
C SER A 265 0.85 29.75 8.21
N ARG A 266 1.43 29.63 6.99
CA ARG A 266 0.83 28.85 5.90
C ARG A 266 0.52 27.41 6.35
N LYS A 267 1.47 26.79 7.07
CA LYS A 267 1.35 25.41 7.55
C LYS A 267 0.22 25.26 8.58
N GLU A 268 0.07 26.22 9.49
CA GLU A 268 -1.01 26.20 10.49
C GLU A 268 -2.38 26.45 9.87
N HIS A 269 -2.49 27.33 8.87
CA HIS A 269 -3.72 27.50 8.08
C HIS A 269 -4.10 26.19 7.39
N TRP A 270 -3.17 25.57 6.65
CA TRP A 270 -3.40 24.30 5.97
C TRP A 270 -3.83 23.20 6.95
N ARG A 271 -3.17 23.10 8.11
CA ARG A 271 -3.53 22.12 9.15
C ARG A 271 -4.94 22.36 9.69
N THR A 272 -5.30 23.61 9.96
CA THR A 272 -6.64 23.95 10.46
C THR A 272 -7.70 23.55 9.44
N GLU A 273 -7.50 23.88 8.16
CA GLU A 273 -8.41 23.46 7.08
C GLU A 273 -8.49 21.93 6.95
N ARG A 274 -7.34 21.24 7.05
CA ARG A 274 -7.29 19.77 7.02
C ARG A 274 -8.09 19.15 8.16
N LEU A 275 -7.91 19.62 9.40
CA LEU A 275 -8.60 19.08 10.58
C LEU A 275 -10.13 19.28 10.48
N GLU A 276 -10.57 20.43 9.96
CA GLU A 276 -12.01 20.66 9.72
C GLU A 276 -12.55 19.73 8.63
N ARG A 277 -11.79 19.46 7.57
CA ARG A 277 -12.15 18.45 6.55
C ARG A 277 -12.19 17.05 7.11
N GLU A 278 -11.17 16.62 7.87
CA GLU A 278 -11.13 15.31 8.53
C GLU A 278 -12.36 15.10 9.41
N LYS A 279 -12.75 16.11 10.21
CA LYS A 279 -13.96 16.06 11.03
C LYS A 279 -15.24 15.96 10.21
N LYS A 280 -15.35 16.74 9.12
CA LYS A 280 -16.52 16.74 8.23
C LYS A 280 -16.68 15.42 7.48
N GLU A 281 -15.58 14.85 7.03
CA GLU A 281 -15.53 13.63 6.20
C GLU A 281 -15.36 12.36 7.03
N GLY A 282 -15.35 12.47 8.36
CA GLY A 282 -15.26 11.34 9.28
C GLY A 282 -13.92 10.60 9.19
N VAL A 283 -12.83 11.28 8.85
CA VAL A 283 -11.49 10.68 8.82
C VAL A 283 -10.91 10.67 10.23
N VAL A 284 -10.46 9.50 10.66
CA VAL A 284 -9.67 9.32 11.87
C VAL A 284 -8.37 8.62 11.53
N TRP A 285 -7.29 9.03 12.17
CA TRP A 285 -6.00 8.41 11.94
C TRP A 285 -5.08 8.52 13.15
N SER A 286 -4.06 7.68 13.16
CA SER A 286 -3.00 7.69 14.16
C SER A 286 -1.67 7.34 13.52
N ALA A 287 -0.58 7.88 14.06
CA ALA A 287 0.77 7.56 13.63
C ALA A 287 1.62 7.11 14.81
N ALA A 288 2.46 6.10 14.59
CA ALA A 288 3.39 5.60 15.60
C ALA A 288 4.72 5.20 14.97
N ASN A 289 5.81 5.45 15.70
CA ASN A 289 7.13 4.93 15.34
C ASN A 289 7.34 3.55 15.99
N VAL A 290 7.71 2.56 15.18
CA VAL A 290 8.03 1.20 15.62
C VAL A 290 9.28 0.73 14.89
N ARG A 291 10.43 0.62 15.56
CA ARG A 291 11.68 0.04 14.99
C ARG A 291 12.06 0.63 13.62
N ASP A 292 12.07 1.96 13.53
CA ASP A 292 12.37 2.74 12.30
C ASP A 292 11.29 2.67 11.20
N PHE A 293 10.11 2.16 11.53
CA PHE A 293 8.91 2.30 10.71
C PHE A 293 8.01 3.38 11.30
N VAL A 294 7.39 4.17 10.43
CA VAL A 294 6.20 4.95 10.78
C VAL A 294 4.99 4.21 10.25
N LEU A 295 4.14 3.77 11.17
CA LEU A 295 2.87 3.13 10.86
C LEU A 295 1.77 4.17 11.03
N VAL A 296 1.01 4.41 9.96
CA VAL A 296 -0.16 5.27 10.00
C VAL A 296 -1.39 4.40 9.81
N LYS A 297 -2.24 4.32 10.83
CA LYS A 297 -3.54 3.65 10.75
C LYS A 297 -4.59 4.70 10.51
N PHE A 298 -5.46 4.48 9.54
CA PHE A 298 -6.54 5.43 9.21
C PHE A 298 -7.84 4.71 8.90
N ALA A 299 -8.94 5.41 9.11
CA ALA A 299 -10.29 4.97 8.80
C ALA A 299 -11.16 6.16 8.42
N SER A 300 -12.19 5.91 7.61
CA SER A 300 -13.17 6.94 7.23
C SER A 300 -14.54 6.35 6.95
N THR A 301 -15.57 7.19 6.98
CA THR A 301 -16.95 6.78 6.64
C THR A 301 -17.16 6.63 5.14
N GLU A 302 -16.31 7.23 4.31
CA GLU A 302 -16.37 7.17 2.85
C GLU A 302 -14.98 6.92 2.25
N VAL A 303 -14.93 6.24 1.10
CA VAL A 303 -13.66 5.90 0.41
C VAL A 303 -12.92 7.14 -0.04
N GLU A 304 -13.64 8.11 -0.62
CA GLU A 304 -13.06 9.35 -1.11
C GLU A 304 -12.41 10.18 0.01
N ALA A 305 -12.94 10.10 1.24
CA ALA A 305 -12.40 10.82 2.38
C ALA A 305 -10.97 10.35 2.72
N SER A 306 -10.77 9.04 2.87
CA SER A 306 -9.44 8.46 3.08
C SER A 306 -8.50 8.72 1.90
N ARG A 307 -9.03 8.62 0.66
CA ARG A 307 -8.24 8.87 -0.56
C ARG A 307 -7.73 10.30 -0.62
N ASN A 308 -8.64 11.27 -0.50
CA ASN A 308 -8.32 12.69 -0.53
C ASN A 308 -7.40 13.09 0.62
N TRP A 309 -7.66 12.58 1.83
CA TRP A 309 -6.79 12.83 2.99
C TRP A 309 -5.37 12.34 2.74
N LEU A 310 -5.18 11.10 2.29
CA LEU A 310 -3.85 10.54 2.05
C LEU A 310 -3.14 11.28 0.91
N ARG A 311 -3.87 11.63 -0.16
CA ARG A 311 -3.36 12.48 -1.25
C ARG A 311 -2.86 13.81 -0.70
N ASP A 312 -3.71 14.54 0.02
CA ASP A 312 -3.42 15.89 0.54
C ASP A 312 -2.19 15.86 1.48
N MET A 313 -2.07 14.83 2.33
CA MET A 313 -0.91 14.64 3.21
C MET A 313 0.39 14.42 2.43
N ILE A 314 0.37 13.56 1.40
CA ILE A 314 1.55 13.29 0.57
C ILE A 314 1.92 14.50 -0.29
N VAL A 315 0.92 15.24 -0.80
CA VAL A 315 1.13 16.44 -1.62
C VAL A 315 1.73 17.58 -0.80
N GLU A 316 1.22 17.83 0.40
CA GLU A 316 1.72 18.91 1.27
C GLU A 316 3.17 18.64 1.71
N GLU A 317 3.51 17.38 1.96
CA GLU A 317 4.89 17.00 2.29
C GLU A 317 5.81 17.03 1.06
N GLY A 318 5.35 16.51 -0.08
CA GLY A 318 5.96 16.67 -1.40
C GLY A 318 7.15 15.76 -1.74
N SER A 319 7.76 15.04 -0.79
CA SER A 319 8.97 14.24 -1.06
C SER A 319 8.72 13.05 -1.98
N VAL A 320 7.54 12.44 -1.91
CA VAL A 320 7.13 11.34 -2.81
C VAL A 320 7.00 11.85 -4.24
N LEU A 321 6.40 13.03 -4.42
CA LEU A 321 6.26 13.66 -5.73
C LEU A 321 7.62 14.02 -6.32
N HIS A 322 8.50 14.61 -5.52
CA HIS A 322 9.86 14.95 -5.97
C HIS A 322 10.69 13.70 -6.29
N GLY A 323 10.56 12.62 -5.52
CA GLY A 323 11.34 11.39 -5.69
C GLY A 323 10.83 10.43 -6.77
N PHE A 324 9.51 10.40 -7.02
CA PHE A 324 8.87 9.39 -7.88
C PHE A 324 7.97 9.99 -8.98
N GLY A 325 7.68 11.28 -8.95
CA GLY A 325 6.81 11.96 -9.90
C GLY A 325 5.31 11.81 -9.61
N GLU A 326 4.50 12.56 -10.36
CA GLU A 326 3.04 12.63 -10.18
C GLU A 326 2.32 11.29 -10.36
N ARG A 327 2.94 10.34 -11.06
CA ARG A 327 2.37 8.99 -11.24
C ARG A 327 2.14 8.29 -9.90
N ALA A 328 2.92 8.62 -8.87
CA ALA A 328 2.77 8.05 -7.53
C ALA A 328 1.36 8.28 -6.93
N LEU A 329 0.65 9.32 -7.36
CA LEU A 329 -0.66 9.68 -6.82
C LEU A 329 -1.84 9.17 -7.66
N LEU A 330 -1.63 8.40 -8.73
CA LEU A 330 -2.73 8.05 -9.66
C LEU A 330 -3.89 7.28 -9.02
N CYS A 331 -3.63 6.40 -8.04
CA CYS A 331 -4.68 5.71 -7.28
C CYS A 331 -5.28 6.57 -6.14
N LEU A 332 -4.70 7.75 -5.91
CA LEU A 332 -5.15 8.72 -4.93
C LEU A 332 -5.82 9.95 -5.56
N LYS A 333 -6.02 9.95 -6.89
CA LYS A 333 -6.65 11.06 -7.61
C LYS A 333 -8.15 11.13 -7.40
#